data_AF-A0A160DW54-F1
#
_entry.id   AF-A0A160DW54-F1
#
_cell.length_a   1.000
_cell.length_b   1.000
_cell.length_c   1.000
_cell.angle_alpha   90.00
_cell.angle_beta   90.00
_cell.angle_gamma   90.00
#
_symmetry.space_group_name_H-M   'P 1'
#
loop_
_entity.id
_entity.type
_entity.pdbx_description
1 polymer ?
#
loop_
_entity_poly.entity_id
_entity_poly.type
_entity_poly.pdbx_seq_one_letter_code
_entity_poly.pdbx_strand_id
1 'polypeptide(L)'
;MNEGIDAPGVTGHYRLPEEAYVTLLQTRDQLRLLELLAMPCTLQDEQPGRGLTVAPGVLAQCFGQLARHLDGCLAQTHWLPGRR
;
A
#
# COMPACT_ATOMS: atom_id res chain seq x y z
N MET A 1 -14.31 -4.88 -27.74
CA MET A 1 -12.94 -5.31 -28.08
C MET A 1 -12.00 -4.56 -27.17
N ASN A 2 -11.51 -5.22 -26.11
CA ASN A 2 -10.31 -4.78 -25.41
C ASN A 2 -9.40 -6.00 -25.40
N GLU A 3 -8.33 -5.89 -26.18
CA GLU A 3 -7.32 -6.93 -26.34
C GLU A 3 -6.68 -7.21 -24.98
N GLY A 4 -6.94 -8.42 -24.49
CA GLY A 4 -6.23 -8.97 -23.35
C GLY A 4 -4.77 -9.10 -23.73
N ILE A 5 -3.91 -8.42 -22.97
CA ILE A 5 -2.47 -8.63 -23.04
C ILE A 5 -2.24 -10.05 -22.53
N ASP A 6 -2.15 -11.00 -23.45
CA ASP A 6 -1.68 -12.36 -23.20
C ASP A 6 -0.21 -12.28 -22.79
N ALA A 7 0.02 -12.13 -21.47
CA ALA A 7 1.32 -12.35 -20.88
C ALA A 7 1.68 -13.83 -21.08
N PRO A 8 2.88 -14.16 -21.57
CA PRO A 8 3.23 -15.51 -21.99
C PRO A 8 3.07 -16.51 -20.82
N GLY A 9 2.11 -17.44 -20.98
CA GLY A 9 2.12 -18.77 -20.36
C GLY A 9 2.31 -18.84 -18.85
N VAL A 10 1.76 -17.90 -18.08
CA VAL A 10 1.77 -18.00 -16.62
C VAL A 10 0.79 -19.12 -16.20
N THR A 11 1.27 -20.35 -16.17
CA THR A 11 0.55 -21.52 -15.65
C THR A 11 0.59 -21.47 -14.12
N GLY A 12 -0.12 -20.51 -13.53
CA GLY A 12 -0.24 -20.39 -12.08
C GLY A 12 -0.83 -19.05 -11.65
N HIS A 13 -1.22 -18.96 -10.38
CA HIS A 13 -1.78 -17.76 -9.78
C HIS A 13 -1.20 -17.55 -8.38
N TYR A 14 -1.08 -16.30 -7.96
CA TYR A 14 -0.83 -15.99 -6.57
C TYR A 14 -2.10 -16.19 -5.78
N ARG A 15 -2.02 -16.96 -4.70
CA ARG A 15 -3.08 -17.01 -3.71
C ARG A 15 -2.71 -16.10 -2.55
N LEU A 16 -3.59 -15.13 -2.33
CA LEU A 16 -3.56 -14.22 -1.20
C LEU A 16 -4.53 -14.78 -0.14
N PRO A 17 -4.04 -15.14 1.06
CA PRO A 17 -4.92 -15.52 2.17
C PRO A 17 -5.87 -14.39 2.56
N GLU A 18 -7.02 -14.73 3.13
CA GLU A 18 -8.05 -13.75 3.51
C GLU A 18 -7.52 -12.75 4.53
N GLU A 19 -6.74 -13.21 5.50
CA GLU A 19 -6.13 -12.39 6.55
C GLU A 19 -5.13 -11.38 5.96
N ALA A 20 -4.35 -11.81 4.96
CA ALA A 20 -3.44 -10.93 4.23
C ALA A 20 -4.23 -9.91 3.39
N TYR A 21 -5.34 -10.32 2.77
CA TYR A 21 -6.22 -9.40 2.04
C TYR A 21 -6.83 -8.33 2.96
N VAL A 22 -7.34 -8.70 4.12
CA VAL A 22 -7.88 -7.75 5.12
C VAL A 22 -6.79 -6.79 5.60
N THR A 23 -5.58 -7.30 5.85
CA THR A 23 -4.44 -6.47 6.27
C THR A 23 -4.05 -5.46 5.19
N LEU A 24 -4.09 -5.84 3.90
CA LEU A 24 -3.85 -4.93 2.79
C LEU A 24 -4.93 -3.84 2.68
N LEU A 25 -6.20 -4.19 2.90
CA LEU A 25 -7.29 -3.20 2.94
C LEU A 25 -7.07 -2.17 4.06
N GLN A 26 -6.74 -2.63 5.26
CA GLN A 26 -6.45 -1.75 6.40
C GLN A 26 -5.23 -0.85 6.12
N THR A 27 -4.16 -1.42 5.56
CA THR A 27 -2.94 -0.69 5.18
C THR A 27 -3.25 0.40 4.16
N ARG A 28 -4.10 0.11 3.17
CA ARG A 28 -4.58 1.10 2.18
C ARG A 28 -5.35 2.23 2.85
N ASP A 29 -6.26 1.90 3.77
CA ASP A 29 -7.09 2.91 4.44
C ASP A 29 -6.24 3.81 5.36
N GLN A 30 -5.21 3.24 6.01
CA GLN A 30 -4.21 4.01 6.76
C GLN A 30 -3.39 4.93 5.86
N LEU A 31 -2.98 4.49 4.66
CA LEU A 31 -2.30 5.35 3.69
C LEU A 31 -3.18 6.53 3.26
N ARG A 32 -4.48 6.30 3.02
CA ARG A 32 -5.43 7.39 2.70
C ARG A 32 -5.58 8.39 3.85
N LEU A 33 -5.58 7.92 5.09
CA LEU A 33 -5.58 8.81 6.25
C LEU A 33 -4.32 9.66 6.31
N LEU A 34 -3.14 9.06 6.11
CA LEU A 34 -1.87 9.79 6.10
C LEU A 34 -1.80 10.80 4.95
N GLU A 35 -2.33 10.47 3.78
CA GLU A 35 -2.48 11.40 2.65
C GLU A 35 -3.29 12.63 3.08
N LEU A 36 -4.46 12.44 3.70
CA LEU A 36 -5.29 13.53 4.19
C LEU A 36 -4.59 14.38 5.27
N LEU A 37 -3.85 13.75 6.17
CA LEU A 37 -3.14 14.45 7.26
C LEU A 37 -1.88 15.18 6.79
N ALA A 38 -1.24 14.69 5.73
CA ALA A 38 -0.09 15.32 5.11
C ALA A 38 -0.48 16.38 4.07
N MET A 39 -1.74 16.36 3.59
CA MET A 39 -2.22 17.31 2.60
C MET A 39 -2.31 18.71 3.22
N PRO A 40 -1.68 19.72 2.60
CA PRO A 40 -1.83 21.11 3.04
C PRO A 40 -3.29 21.53 2.88
N CYS A 41 -3.88 22.06 3.96
CA CYS A 41 -5.28 22.51 3.96
C CYS A 41 -5.45 23.84 3.20
N THR A 42 -4.37 24.61 3.05
CA THR A 42 -4.36 25.89 2.34
C THR A 42 -3.06 26.09 1.55
N LEU A 43 -3.10 26.91 0.49
CA LEU A 43 -1.91 27.34 -0.26
C LEU A 43 -0.86 28.05 0.61
N GLN A 44 -1.26 28.58 1.78
CA GLN A 44 -0.31 29.16 2.72
C GLN A 44 0.49 28.09 3.48
N ASP A 45 -0.05 26.89 3.66
CA ASP A 45 0.62 25.79 4.36
C ASP A 45 1.70 25.13 3.49
N GLU A 46 1.71 25.43 2.19
CA GLU A 46 2.79 25.07 1.27
C GLU A 46 3.95 26.06 1.27
N GLN A 47 3.85 27.17 2.00
CA GLN A 47 4.94 28.15 2.06
C GLN A 47 6.14 27.61 2.85
N PRO A 48 7.38 27.85 2.37
CA PRO A 48 8.58 27.43 3.08
C PRO A 48 8.60 28.04 4.49
N GLY A 49 8.63 27.18 5.51
CA GLY A 49 8.62 27.57 6.92
C GLY A 49 7.27 27.37 7.64
N ARG A 50 6.17 27.15 6.91
CA ARG A 50 4.97 26.54 7.48
C ARG A 50 5.13 25.02 7.39
N GLY A 51 5.48 24.42 8.53
CA GLY A 51 5.72 22.99 8.61
C GLY A 51 4.45 22.19 8.35
N LEU A 52 4.63 20.94 7.93
CA LEU A 52 3.57 19.94 7.88
C LEU A 52 2.89 19.86 9.26
N THR A 53 1.56 19.73 9.29
CA THR A 53 0.81 19.56 10.56
C THR A 53 1.26 18.32 11.34
N VAL A 54 1.85 17.33 10.64
CA VAL A 54 2.42 16.11 11.21
C VAL A 54 3.94 16.20 11.25
N ALA A 55 4.54 15.96 12.42
CA ALA A 55 5.99 15.95 12.56
C ALA A 55 6.64 14.87 11.67
N PRO A 56 7.75 15.15 10.96
CA PRO A 56 8.40 14.18 10.07
C PRO A 56 8.78 12.85 10.75
N GLY A 57 9.14 12.89 12.03
CA GLY A 57 9.43 11.68 12.80
C GLY A 57 8.21 10.76 12.99
N VAL A 58 7.02 11.33 13.11
CA VAL A 58 5.77 10.57 13.21
C VAL A 58 5.44 9.93 11.86
N LEU A 59 5.61 10.66 10.75
CA LEU A 59 5.45 10.10 9.41
C LEU A 59 6.40 8.91 9.17
N ALA A 60 7.68 9.04 9.54
CA ALA A 60 8.65 7.96 9.40
C ALA A 60 8.22 6.70 10.17
N GLN A 61 7.67 6.86 11.39
CA GLN A 61 7.13 5.75 12.16
C GLN A 61 5.90 5.12 11.50
N CYS A 62 4.96 5.93 11.01
CA CYS A 62 3.77 5.45 10.31
C CYS A 62 4.15 4.67 9.04
N PHE A 63 5.07 5.19 8.21
CA PHE A 63 5.55 4.47 7.04
C PHE A 63 6.26 3.16 7.40
N GLY A 64 7.08 3.15 8.46
CA GLY A 64 7.72 1.92 8.93
C GLY A 64 6.73 0.86 9.42
N GLN A 65 5.62 1.28 10.03
CA GLN A 65 4.55 0.36 10.41
C GLN A 65 3.83 -0.22 9.18
N LEU A 66 3.48 0.62 8.20
CA LEU A 66 2.83 0.19 6.96
C LEU A 66 3.71 -0.78 6.17
N ALA A 67 5.01 -0.50 6.08
CA ALA A 67 5.97 -1.38 5.43
C ALA A 67 5.97 -2.79 6.06
N ARG A 68 6.00 -2.87 7.40
CA ARG A 68 5.93 -4.17 8.10
C ARG A 68 4.62 -4.93 7.85
N HIS A 69 3.49 -4.22 7.75
CA HIS A 69 2.22 -4.87 7.39
C HIS A 69 2.26 -5.43 5.96
N LEU A 70 2.83 -4.69 5.02
CA LEU A 70 3.02 -5.16 3.64
C LEU A 70 3.95 -6.36 3.57
N ASP A 71 5.09 -6.32 4.27
CA ASP A 71 6.03 -7.45 4.36
C ASP A 71 5.33 -8.71 4.90
N GLY A 72 4.49 -8.56 5.93
CA GLY A 72 3.69 -9.65 6.47
C GLY A 72 2.69 -10.23 5.46
N CYS A 73 2.05 -9.39 4.65
CA CYS A 73 1.13 -9.84 3.59
C CYS A 73 1.88 -10.57 2.46
N LEU A 74 3.04 -10.05 2.07
CA LEU A 74 3.89 -10.64 1.04
C LEU A 74 4.42 -12.00 1.48
N ALA A 75 4.85 -12.14 2.74
CA ALA A 75 5.31 -13.42 3.30
C ALA A 75 4.23 -14.51 3.32
N GLN A 76 2.95 -14.12 3.35
CA GLN A 76 1.80 -15.04 3.32
C GLN A 76 1.32 -15.35 1.90
N THR A 77 1.76 -14.58 0.92
CA THR A 77 1.38 -14.77 -0.48
C THR A 77 2.18 -15.93 -1.05
N HIS A 78 1.49 -16.91 -1.62
CA HIS A 78 2.12 -18.11 -2.17
C HIS A 78 1.79 -18.26 -3.64
N TRP A 79 2.80 -18.70 -4.39
CA TRP A 79 2.63 -19.10 -5.78
C TRP A 79 1.95 -20.47 -5.85
N LEU A 80 0.81 -20.55 -6.54
CA LEU A 80 0.18 -21.81 -6.89
C LEU A 80 0.47 -22.13 -8.35
N PRO A 81 1.27 -23.16 -8.66
CA PRO A 81 1.46 -23.59 -10.03
C PRO A 81 0.12 -24.11 -10.59
N GLY A 82 -0.21 -23.67 -11.79
CA GLY A 82 -1.31 -24.17 -12.58
C GLY A 82 -1.01 -25.60 -12.99
N ARG A 83 -1.97 -26.50 -12.78
CA ARG A 83 -1.83 -27.88 -13.26
C ARG A 83 -1.90 -27.86 -14.79
N ARG A 84 -0.85 -28.39 -15.43
CA ARG A 84 -0.87 -28.78 -16.84
C ARG A 84 -1.71 -30.05 -17.02
#